data_AF-A0A841TSK9-F1
#
_entry.id   AF-A0A841TSK9-F1
#
_cell.length_a   1.000
_cell.length_b   1.000
_cell.length_c   1.000
_cell.angle_alpha   90.00
_cell.angle_beta   90.00
_cell.angle_gamma   90.00
#
_symmetry.space_group_name_H-M   'P 1'
#
loop_
_entity.id
_entity.type
_entity.pdbx_description
1 polymer ?
#
loop_
_entity_poly.entity_id
_entity_poly.type
_entity_poly.pdbx_seq_one_letter_code
_entity_poly.pdbx_strand_id
1 'polypeptide(L)'
;MNTQRASEIAASPVMANVTLNGTPVYIQHVDEDTETARVYPLDSPERETNVPVGELKEHAADGLETDGPIGGLMGCPTGRE
;
A
#
# COMPACT_ATOMS: atom_id res chain seq x y z
N MET A 1 4.16 -5.41 -8.75
CA MET A 1 5.31 -4.88 -7.98
C MET A 1 6.60 -5.44 -8.62
N ASN A 2 7.81 -5.08 -8.19
CA ASN A 2 9.06 -5.70 -8.66
C ASN A 2 9.79 -6.41 -7.50
N THR A 3 10.58 -7.44 -7.79
CA THR A 3 11.33 -8.28 -6.82
C THR A 3 12.17 -7.45 -5.88
N GLN A 4 12.96 -6.51 -6.42
CA GLN A 4 13.79 -5.61 -5.61
C GLN A 4 12.96 -4.82 -4.59
N ARG A 5 11.81 -4.24 -5.00
CA ARG A 5 10.93 -3.52 -4.07
C ARG A 5 10.31 -4.45 -3.05
N ALA A 6 9.96 -5.67 -3.44
CA ALA A 6 9.37 -6.62 -2.52
C ALA A 6 10.38 -7.09 -1.48
N SER A 7 11.65 -7.27 -1.86
CA SER A 7 12.74 -7.55 -0.94
C SER A 7 12.98 -6.40 0.04
N GLU A 8 12.92 -5.15 -0.41
CA GLU A 8 13.01 -3.97 0.47
C GLU A 8 11.85 -3.93 1.49
N ILE A 9 10.64 -4.31 1.06
CA ILE A 9 9.45 -4.38 1.92
C ILE A 9 9.53 -5.56 2.88
N ALA A 10 10.00 -6.73 2.44
CA ALA A 10 10.20 -7.90 3.31
C ALA A 10 11.32 -7.65 4.33
N ALA A 11 12.35 -6.89 3.97
CA ALA A 11 13.42 -6.46 4.87
C ALA A 11 13.00 -5.30 5.79
N SER A 12 11.97 -4.53 5.39
CA SER A 12 11.43 -3.44 6.19
C SER A 12 10.34 -3.95 7.13
N PRO A 13 10.35 -3.55 8.41
CA PRO A 13 9.25 -3.85 9.34
C PRO A 13 7.99 -3.02 9.06
N VAL A 14 8.01 -2.14 8.07
CA VAL A 14 6.89 -1.30 7.69
C VAL A 14 5.94 -2.13 6.82
N MET A 15 4.74 -2.36 7.33
CA MET A 15 3.68 -3.07 6.62
C MET A 15 3.30 -2.29 5.35
N ALA A 16 3.77 -2.75 4.19
CA ALA A 16 3.34 -2.20 2.93
C ALA A 16 1.90 -2.65 2.65
N ASN A 17 1.09 -1.74 2.11
CA ASN A 17 -0.31 -2.01 1.82
C ASN A 17 -0.42 -2.84 0.52
N VAL A 18 -0.03 -4.11 0.59
CA VAL A 18 0.04 -5.02 -0.56
C VAL A 18 -1.26 -5.82 -0.66
N THR A 19 -1.81 -5.88 -1.87
CA THR A 19 -3.00 -6.68 -2.18
C THR A 19 -2.70 -7.66 -3.31
N LEU A 20 -3.23 -8.87 -3.17
CA LEU A 20 -3.24 -9.91 -4.18
C LEU A 20 -4.70 -10.14 -4.60
N ASN A 21 -5.03 -9.86 -5.86
CA ASN A 21 -6.39 -10.05 -6.38
C ASN A 21 -7.49 -9.36 -5.53
N GLY A 22 -7.16 -8.23 -4.88
CA GLY A 22 -8.07 -7.48 -4.00
C GLY A 22 -8.05 -7.92 -2.54
N THR A 23 -7.38 -9.02 -2.21
CA THR A 23 -7.18 -9.48 -0.83
C THR A 23 -5.89 -8.89 -0.27
N PRO A 24 -5.92 -8.26 0.91
CA PRO A 24 -4.70 -7.73 1.52
C PRO A 24 -3.83 -8.88 2.05
N VAL A 25 -2.55 -8.83 1.72
CA VAL A 25 -1.58 -9.89 2.01
C VAL A 25 -0.30 -9.30 2.60
N TYR A 26 0.36 -10.06 3.47
CA TYR A 26 1.62 -9.70 4.10
C TYR A 26 2.78 -10.44 3.44
N ILE A 27 3.82 -9.73 3.00
CA ILE A 27 5.03 -10.35 2.42
C ILE A 27 6.00 -10.71 3.54
N GLN A 28 6.32 -11.99 3.67
CA GLN A 28 7.30 -12.46 4.66
C GLN A 28 8.69 -12.67 4.07
N HIS A 29 8.78 -13.19 2.85
CA HIS A 29 10.05 -13.42 2.16
C HIS A 29 9.88 -13.27 0.65
N VAL A 30 10.95 -12.90 -0.05
CA VAL A 30 10.98 -12.78 -1.50
C VAL A 30 12.13 -13.61 -2.04
N ASP A 31 11.80 -14.54 -2.93
CA ASP A 31 12.73 -15.35 -3.68
C ASP A 31 13.04 -14.64 -5.00
N GLU A 32 14.21 -14.00 -5.08
CA GLU A 32 14.68 -13.31 -6.27
C GLU A 32 15.01 -14.28 -7.42
N ASP A 33 15.41 -15.52 -7.09
CA ASP A 33 15.74 -16.58 -8.05
C ASP A 33 14.52 -17.03 -8.89
N THR A 34 13.35 -17.09 -8.25
CA THR A 34 12.09 -17.53 -8.89
C THR A 34 11.13 -16.39 -9.16
N GLU A 35 11.50 -15.17 -8.77
CA GLU A 35 10.64 -13.97 -8.83
C GLU A 35 9.28 -14.19 -8.12
N THR A 36 9.29 -14.96 -7.02
CA THR A 36 8.10 -15.22 -6.20
C THR A 36 8.24 -14.62 -4.81
N ALA A 37 7.13 -14.18 -4.24
CA ALA A 37 7.03 -13.68 -2.89
C ALA A 37 6.14 -14.62 -2.08
N ARG A 38 6.61 -14.94 -0.87
CA ARG A 38 5.88 -15.71 0.11
C ARG A 38 5.00 -14.77 0.91
N VAL A 39 3.68 -14.91 0.71
CA VAL A 39 2.70 -14.01 1.31
C VAL A 39 1.70 -14.73 2.21
N TYR A 40 1.23 -14.03 3.22
CA TYR A 40 0.22 -14.49 4.17
C TYR A 40 -1.04 -13.63 4.03
N PRO A 41 -2.19 -14.20 3.62
CA PRO A 41 -3.46 -13.48 3.58
C PRO A 41 -3.90 -13.06 4.97
N LEU A 42 -4.39 -11.82 5.12
CA LEU A 42 -4.96 -11.34 6.39
C LEU A 42 -6.19 -12.15 6.83
N ASP A 43 -6.93 -12.69 5.87
CA ASP A 43 -8.09 -13.55 6.12
C ASP A 43 -7.69 -14.95 6.65
N SER A 44 -6.46 -15.39 6.37
CA SER A 44 -5.97 -16.73 6.72
C SER A 44 -4.45 -16.73 6.93
N PRO A 45 -3.96 -16.19 8.05
CA PRO A 45 -2.53 -16.08 8.33
C PRO A 45 -1.84 -17.42 8.56
N GLU A 46 -2.58 -18.52 8.70
CA GLU A 46 -2.05 -19.89 8.74
C GLU A 46 -1.70 -20.47 7.36
N ARG A 47 -2.12 -19.79 6.28
CA ARG A 47 -1.90 -20.25 4.90
C ARG A 47 -0.89 -19.35 4.21
N GLU A 48 0.36 -19.79 4.14
CA GLU A 48 1.33 -19.17 3.25
C GLU A 48 1.06 -19.55 1.79
N THR A 49 1.17 -18.57 0.90
CA THR A 49 1.06 -18.79 -0.55
C THR A 49 2.24 -18.12 -1.24
N ASN A 50 2.91 -18.85 -2.13
CA ASN A 50 3.91 -18.29 -3.00
C ASN A 50 3.23 -17.75 -4.26
N VAL A 51 3.37 -16.46 -4.50
CA VAL A 51 2.81 -15.80 -5.69
C VAL A 51 3.88 -14.98 -6.39
N PRO A 52 3.81 -14.82 -7.72
CA PRO A 52 4.78 -13.99 -8.44
C PRO A 52 4.73 -12.56 -7.93
N VAL A 53 5.90 -11.94 -7.73
CA VAL A 53 5.96 -10.54 -7.25
C VAL A 53 5.27 -9.58 -8.23
N GLY A 54 5.24 -9.94 -9.51
CA GLY A 54 4.51 -9.23 -10.55
C GLY A 54 3.00 -9.13 -10.29
N GLU A 55 2.40 -10.12 -9.62
CA GLU A 55 0.95 -10.14 -9.32
C GLU A 55 0.58 -9.30 -8.09
N LEU A 56 1.54 -9.02 -7.22
CA LEU A 56 1.33 -8.20 -6.03
C LEU A 56 1.17 -6.73 -6.41
N LYS A 57 0.12 -6.11 -5.89
CA LYS A 57 -0.15 -4.67 -6.03
C LYS A 57 0.10 -3.98 -4.72
N GLU A 58 1.18 -3.21 -4.65
CA GLU A 58 1.38 -2.25 -3.56
C GLU A 58 0.46 -1.06 -3.79
N HIS A 59 -0.30 -0.71 -2.75
CA HIS A 59 -0.93 0.57 -2.62
C HIS A 59 0.03 1.38 -1.74
N ALA A 60 0.82 2.28 -2.35
CA ALA A 60 1.41 3.36 -1.56
C ALA A 60 0.23 3.99 -0.82
N ALA A 61 0.33 4.15 0.50
CA ALA A 61 -0.66 4.91 1.25
C ALA A 61 -0.59 6.35 0.72
N ASP A 62 -1.30 6.58 -0.37
CA ASP A 62 -1.51 7.88 -0.96
C ASP A 62 -2.16 8.70 0.15
N GLY A 63 -1.59 9.88 0.33
CA GLY A 63 -1.75 10.67 1.53
C GLY A 63 -3.22 10.80 1.91
N LEU A 64 -3.44 10.87 3.22
CA LEU A 64 -4.48 11.69 3.81
C LEU A 64 -4.90 12.81 2.83
N GLU A 65 -6.02 12.63 2.12
CA GLU A 65 -6.66 13.69 1.37
C GLU A 65 -7.21 14.69 2.38
N THR A 66 -6.35 15.52 2.95
CA THR A 66 -6.74 16.84 3.44
C THR A 66 -6.73 17.78 2.26
N ASP A 67 -7.67 17.64 1.34
CA ASP A 67 -8.14 18.78 0.55
C ASP A 67 -9.58 18.51 0.08
N GLY A 68 -10.47 18.33 1.05
CA GLY A 68 -11.81 18.85 0.83
C GLY A 68 -11.68 20.37 0.63
N PRO A 69 -12.35 20.98 -0.36
CA PRO A 69 -12.45 22.42 -0.37
C PRO A 69 -13.35 22.84 0.80
N ILE A 70 -12.78 23.00 1.99
CA ILE A 70 -13.35 23.91 3.01
C ILE A 70 -12.97 25.33 2.59
N GLY A 71 -13.42 25.70 1.39
CA GLY A 71 -13.35 27.05 0.85
C GLY A 71 -14.56 27.84 1.35
N GLY A 72 -14.42 28.44 2.53
CA GLY A 72 -14.96 29.76 2.83
C GLY A 72 -16.43 29.86 3.23
N LEU A 73 -16.71 29.64 4.51
CA LEU A 73 -17.78 30.39 5.18
C LEU A 73 -17.14 31.58 5.93
N MET A 74 -17.70 32.77 5.68
CA MET A 74 -17.74 33.95 6.55
C MET A 74 -16.56 34.95 6.47
N GLY A 75 -16.88 36.17 5.98
CA GLY A 75 -16.04 37.34 6.11
C GLY A 75 -16.41 38.57 5.25
N CYS A 76 -17.67 39.02 5.25
CA CYS A 76 -17.92 40.47 5.07
C CYS A 76 -17.34 41.22 6.30
N PRO A 77 -17.23 42.57 6.36
CA PRO A 77 -17.20 43.63 5.33
C PRO A 77 -16.06 44.66 5.58
N THR A 78 -15.40 45.25 4.57
CA THR A 78 -14.88 46.64 4.68
C THR A 78 -14.53 47.24 3.30
N GLY A 79 -15.33 48.23 2.88
CA GLY A 79 -14.84 49.56 2.47
C GLY A 79 -14.51 49.85 0.99
N ARG A 80 -15.01 51.04 0.56
CA ARG A 80 -14.61 51.89 -0.59
C ARG A 80 -15.07 51.43 -1.98
N GLU A 81 -15.77 52.22 -2.81
CA GLU A 81 -16.12 53.66 -2.88
C GLU A 81 -17.54 53.83 -3.43
#